data_AF-A0A963FVR5-F1
#
_entry.id   AF-A0A963FVR5-F1
#
_cell.length_a   1.000
_cell.length_b   1.000
_cell.length_c   1.000
_cell.angle_alpha   90.00
_cell.angle_beta   90.00
_cell.angle_gamma   90.00
#
_symmetry.space_group_name_H-M   'P 1'
#
loop_
_entity.id
_entity.type
_entity.pdbx_description
1 polymer ?
#
loop_
_entity_poly.entity_id
_entity_poly.type
_entity_poly.pdbx_seq_one_letter_code
_entity_poly.pdbx_strand_id
1 'polypeptide(L)' 'MAKQKTVYTCTECGGSSPKWQGQCPHCSAWNTLVESLAETAPTNRFSVVAGSGRL' A
#
# COMPACT_ATOMS: atom_id res chain seq x y z
N MET A 1 6.86 -12.12 -12.76
CA MET A 1 5.65 -12.27 -11.92
C MET A 1 5.91 -11.52 -10.61
N ALA A 2 5.36 -10.32 -10.43
CA ALA A 2 5.55 -9.56 -9.20
C ALA A 2 4.84 -10.30 -8.07
N LYS A 3 5.62 -10.84 -7.13
CA LYS A 3 5.08 -11.58 -5.98
C LYS A 3 4.25 -10.58 -5.18
N GLN A 4 2.94 -10.83 -5.08
CA GLN A 4 2.06 -9.99 -4.27
C GLN A 4 2.61 -10.00 -2.84
N LYS A 5 3.11 -8.85 -2.41
CA LYS A 5 3.65 -8.70 -1.06
C LYS A 5 2.50 -8.27 -0.17
N THR A 6 2.06 -9.17 0.70
CA THR A 6 1.13 -8.82 1.77
C THR A 6 1.82 -7.88 2.75
N VAL A 7 1.18 -6.75 3.05
CA VAL A 7 1.66 -5.77 4.03
C VAL A 7 0.56 -5.56 5.06
N TYR A 8 0.93 -5.36 6.31
CA TYR A 8 -0.01 -5.12 7.41
C TYR A 8 0.11 -3.68 7.85
N THR A 9 -0.98 -2.92 7.75
CA THR A 9 -1.05 -1.50 8.08
C THR A 9 -1.76 -1.32 9.41
N CYS A 10 -1.17 -0.57 10.33
CA CYS A 10 -1.76 -0.25 11.63
C CYS A 10 -2.79 0.87 11.50
N THR A 11 -4.00 0.65 12.00
CA THR A 11 -5.10 1.64 11.98
C THR A 11 -4.91 2.80 12.95
N GLU A 12 -4.11 2.62 14.00
CA GLU A 12 -3.91 3.66 15.03
C GLU A 12 -2.84 4.67 14.63
N CYS A 13 -1.74 4.19 14.02
CA CYS A 13 -0.57 5.03 13.74
C CYS A 13 -0.17 5.06 12.25
N GLY A 14 -0.83 4.28 11.39
CA GLY A 14 -0.49 4.18 9.96
C GLY A 14 0.80 3.42 9.65
N GLY A 15 1.43 2.80 10.65
CA GLY A 15 2.67 2.04 10.48
C GLY A 15 2.45 0.77 9.66
N SER A 16 3.40 0.40 8.79
CA SER A 16 3.28 -0.78 7.92
C SER A 16 4.35 -1.83 8.20
N SER A 17 3.94 -3.09 8.28
CA SER A 17 4.79 -4.24 8.61
C SER A 17 4.65 -5.35 7.55
N PRO A 18 5.74 -6.00 7.10
CA PRO A 18 5.68 -7.11 6.14
C PRO A 18 5.23 -8.44 6.78
N LYS A 19 5.02 -8.49 8.10
CA LYS A 19 4.60 -9.68 8.84
C LYS A 19 3.56 -9.33 9.91
N TRP A 20 2.58 -10.22 10.10
CA TRP A 20 1.59 -10.11 11.19
C TRP A 20 2.22 -10.56 12.50
N GLN A 21 2.12 -9.73 13.54
CA GLN A 21 2.62 -10.05 14.89
C GLN A 21 1.58 -9.79 15.98
N GLY A 22 0.35 -9.38 15.62
CA GLY A 22 -0.69 -8.98 16.57
C GLY A 22 -0.47 -7.62 17.23
N GLN A 23 0.79 -7.27 17.52
CA GLN A 23 1.22 -5.98 18.05
C GLN A 23 1.91 -5.13 16.98
N CYS A 24 1.50 -3.85 16.88
CA CYS A 24 2.13 -2.88 16.01
C CYS A 24 3.53 -2.50 16.53
N PRO A 25 4.60 -2.57 15.71
CA PRO A 25 5.97 -2.21 16.12
C PRO A 25 6.20 -0.69 16.25
N HIS A 26 5.25 0.13 15.78
CA HIS A 26 5.39 1.59 15.80
C HIS A 26 4.72 2.24 17.00
N CYS A 27 3.52 1.79 17.37
CA CYS A 27 2.73 2.37 18.47
C CYS A 27 2.46 1.37 19.60
N SER A 28 2.96 0.14 19.50
CA SER A 28 2.76 -0.93 20.50
C SER A 28 1.29 -1.33 20.74
N ALA A 29 0.36 -0.86 19.92
CA ALA A 29 -1.05 -1.22 19.98
C ALA A 29 -1.30 -2.65 19.48
N TRP A 30 -2.30 -3.31 20.05
CA TRP A 30 -2.67 -4.70 19.75
C TRP A 30 -3.96 -4.76 18.93
N ASN A 31 -4.07 -5.73 18.03
CA ASN A 31 -5.26 -5.94 17.17
C ASN A 31 -5.58 -4.77 16.23
N THR A 32 -4.58 -3.94 15.91
CA THR A 32 -4.73 -2.76 15.03
C THR A 32 -4.08 -2.95 13.67
N LEU A 33 -3.37 -4.06 13.46
CA LEU A 33 -2.76 -4.43 12.19
C LEU A 33 -3.82 -5.00 11.24
N VAL A 34 -4.01 -4.38 10.09
CA VAL A 34 -4.96 -4.77 9.03
C VAL A 34 -4.20 -5.19 7.78
N GLU A 35 -4.61 -6.28 7.16
CA GLU A 35 -4.01 -6.76 5.91
C GLU A 35 -4.32 -5.80 4.75
N SER A 36 -3.26 -5.29 4.14
CA SER A 36 -3.31 -4.44 2.96
C SER A 36 -2.46 -5.10 1.88
N LEU A 37 -3.09 -5.44 0.77
CA LEU A 37 -2.35 -5.82 -0.42
C LEU A 37 -1.54 -4.60 -0.84
N ALA A 38 -0.22 -4.74 -0.97
CA ALA A 38 0.57 -3.76 -1.69
C ALA A 38 0.19 -3.90 -3.16
N GLU A 39 -0.96 -3.32 -3.51
CA GLU A 39 -1.34 -3.12 -4.89
C GLU A 39 -0.31 -2.13 -5.42
N THR A 40 0.72 -2.66 -6.06
CA THR A 40 1.58 -1.88 -6.95
C THR A 40 0.59 -1.15 -7.84
N ALA A 41 0.39 0.13 -7.58
CA ALA A 41 -0.61 0.93 -8.27
C ALA A 41 -0.49 0.59 -9.76
N PRO A 42 -1.59 0.32 -10.47
CA PRO A 42 -1.54 0.29 -11.91
C PRO A 42 -1.16 1.72 -12.30
N THR A 43 0.15 1.98 -12.40
CA THR A 43 0.69 3.13 -13.10
C THR A 43 0.22 2.92 -14.52
N ASN A 44 -0.97 3.46 -14.78
CA ASN A 44 -1.57 3.48 -16.08
C ASN A 44 -0.72 4.49 -16.86
N ARG A 45 0.40 4.00 -17.43
CA ARG A 45 1.39 4.78 -18.19
C ARG A 45 0.79 5.39 -19.47
N PHE A 46 -0.52 5.28 -19.67
CA PHE A 46 -1.23 5.58 -20.90
C PHE A 46 -1.95 6.94 -20.93
N SER A 47 -1.92 7.75 -19.86
CA SER A 47 -2.64 9.03 -19.89
C SER A 47 -1.83 10.22 -20.45
N VAL A 48 -0.59 10.03 -20.92
CA VAL A 48 0.19 11.11 -21.56
C VAL A 48 -0.23 11.43 -23.01
N VAL A 49 -1.33 10.85 -23.51
CA VAL A 49 -1.81 11.09 -24.89
C VAL A 49 -3.01 12.05 -24.93
N ALA A 50 -3.00 13.14 -24.17
CA ALA A 50 -4.06 14.16 -24.24
C ALA A 50 -3.52 15.60 -24.25
N GLY A 51 -2.34 15.80 -24.84
CA GLY A 51 -1.72 17.12 -24.95
C GLY A 51 -0.97 17.30 -26.26
N SER A 52 -1.67 17.35 -27.40
CA SER A 52 -1.16 17.88 -28.68
C SER A 52 -2.31 18.05 -29.67
N GLY A 53 -3.05 19.15 -29.51
CA GLY A 53 -4.11 19.56 -30.44
C GLY A 53 -4.27 21.07 -30.42
N ARG A 54 -3.18 21.79 -30.68
CA ARG A 54 -3.27 23.14 -31.23
C ARG A 54 -3.68 23.02 -32.70
N LEU A 55 -4.48 23.99 -33.15
CA LEU A 55 -4.91 24.33 -34.51
C LEU A 55 -6.32 23.85 -34.86
#